data_AF-A0A1I6EMR2-F1
#
_entry.id   AF-A0A1I6EMR2-F1
#
_cell.length_a   1.000
_cell.length_b   1.000
_cell.length_c   1.000
_cell.angle_alpha   90.00
_cell.angle_beta   90.00
_cell.angle_gamma   90.00
#
_symmetry.space_group_name_H-M   'P 1'
#
loop_
_entity.id
_entity.type
_entity.pdbx_description
1 polymer ?
#
loop_
_entity_poly.entity_id
_entity_poly.type
_entity_poly.pdbx_seq_one_letter_code
_entity_poly.pdbx_strand_id
1 'polypeptide(L)'
;MSDALPDLYFRRRENGATVFRVRAEGAGGALELLPLASVAMRSGEVRALGGAEIARDEAAQIARWLEARRAEIDREDAARLPALIDHVNRTAHWVQSRATDEHLEAGTEPLLLALHDLRSALVRAKGARRGRAEDDG
;
A
#
# COMPACT_ATOMS: atom_id res chain seq x y z
N MET A 1 7.41 -10.11 26.53
CA MET A 1 6.85 -8.76 26.33
C MET A 1 5.35 -8.96 26.14
N SER A 2 4.56 -8.39 27.06
CA SER A 2 3.14 -8.65 27.35
C SER A 2 2.34 -9.50 26.35
N ASP A 3 1.86 -10.66 26.81
CA ASP A 3 0.90 -11.56 26.15
C ASP A 3 -0.54 -10.97 26.15
N ALA A 4 -0.63 -9.64 26.13
CA ALA A 4 -1.88 -8.91 26.10
C ALA A 4 -2.30 -8.71 24.65
N LEU A 5 -3.51 -9.16 24.33
CA LEU A 5 -4.10 -8.95 23.01
C LEU A 5 -4.18 -7.44 22.69
N PRO A 6 -3.93 -7.03 21.45
CA PRO A 6 -4.07 -5.63 21.05
C PRO A 6 -5.53 -5.18 21.16
N ASP A 7 -5.78 -3.98 21.66
CA ASP A 7 -7.14 -3.45 21.86
C ASP A 7 -7.95 -3.39 20.56
N LEU A 8 -7.27 -3.04 19.46
CA LEU A 8 -7.87 -2.89 18.14
C LEU A 8 -7.18 -3.81 17.11
N TYR A 9 -8.00 -4.41 16.26
CA TYR A 9 -7.57 -5.17 15.08
C TYR A 9 -8.00 -4.45 13.80
N PHE A 10 -7.05 -4.25 12.87
CA PHE A 10 -7.27 -3.54 11.60
C PHE A 10 -7.28 -4.55 10.44
N ARG A 11 -8.47 -4.88 9.94
CA ARG A 11 -8.64 -5.69 8.73
C ARG A 11 -8.46 -4.82 7.49
N ARG A 12 -7.31 -4.97 6.82
CA ARG A 12 -6.97 -4.21 5.60
C ARG A 12 -7.94 -4.48 4.46
N ARG A 13 -8.20 -3.43 3.68
CA ARG A 13 -8.94 -3.43 2.41
C ARG A 13 -8.13 -2.60 1.41
N GLU A 14 -8.53 -2.63 0.14
CA GLU A 14 -7.82 -1.91 -0.93
C GLU A 14 -7.64 -0.41 -0.64
N ASN A 15 -8.65 0.26 -0.09
CA ASN A 15 -8.66 1.71 0.14
C ASN A 15 -8.77 2.12 1.62
N GLY A 16 -8.52 1.20 2.55
CA GLY A 16 -8.94 1.40 3.94
C GLY A 16 -8.68 0.23 4.86
N ALA A 17 -9.31 0.29 6.03
CA ALA A 17 -9.43 -0.86 6.92
C ALA A 17 -10.80 -0.86 7.61
N THR A 18 -11.24 -2.04 7.99
CA THR A 18 -12.27 -2.20 9.02
C THR A 18 -11.58 -2.43 10.35
N VAL A 19 -11.93 -1.62 11.34
CA VAL A 19 -11.40 -1.66 12.70
C VAL A 19 -12.36 -2.46 13.55
N PHE A 20 -11.82 -3.39 14.33
CA PHE A 20 -12.55 -4.19 15.30
C PHE A 20 -11.93 -3.97 16.67
N ARG A 21 -12.76 -3.94 17.72
CA ARG A 21 -12.28 -4.15 19.08
C ARG A 21 -12.04 -5.64 19.30
N VAL A 22 -10.92 -5.97 19.90
CA VAL A 22 -10.63 -7.34 20.32
C VAL A 22 -11.13 -7.52 21.74
N ARG A 23 -12.02 -8.49 21.97
CA ARG A 23 -12.38 -8.94 23.32
C ARG A 23 -11.97 -10.39 23.50
N ALA A 24 -11.31 -10.67 24.61
CA ALA A 24 -11.07 -12.04 25.05
C ALA A 24 -12.22 -12.47 25.97
N GLU A 25 -12.93 -13.54 25.62
CA GLU A 25 -13.91 -14.15 26.52
C GLU A 25 -13.24 -15.17 27.43
N GLY A 26 -12.97 -14.76 28.68
CA GLY A 26 -12.64 -15.64 29.80
C GLY A 26 -11.44 -16.59 29.60
N ALA A 27 -11.33 -17.58 30.48
CA ALA A 27 -10.23 -18.55 30.48
C ALA A 27 -10.25 -19.53 29.28
N GLY A 28 -11.29 -19.50 28.45
CA GLY A 28 -11.49 -20.38 27.29
C GLY A 28 -10.88 -19.88 25.98
N GLY A 29 -10.35 -18.64 25.94
CA GLY A 29 -9.53 -18.14 24.82
C GLY A 29 -10.30 -17.80 23.54
N ALA A 30 -11.63 -17.70 23.58
CA ALA A 30 -12.40 -17.26 22.42
C ALA A 30 -12.17 -15.75 22.19
N LEU A 31 -11.69 -15.41 20.99
CA LEU A 31 -11.50 -14.03 20.55
C LEU A 31 -12.76 -13.55 19.83
N GLU A 32 -13.38 -12.51 20.37
CA GLU A 32 -14.47 -11.81 19.72
C GLU A 32 -13.94 -10.54 19.04
N LEU A 33 -14.31 -10.34 17.78
CA LEU A 33 -14.00 -9.15 17.00
C LEU A 33 -15.27 -8.32 16.82
N LEU A 34 -15.42 -7.28 17.63
CA LEU A 34 -16.57 -6.39 17.57
C LEU A 34 -16.31 -5.26 16.57
N PRO A 35 -17.12 -5.11 15.50
CA PRO A 35 -16.95 -4.01 14.55
C PRO A 35 -16.99 -2.66 15.27
N LEU A 36 -15.97 -1.83 15.03
CA LEU A 36 -15.87 -0.50 15.61
C LEU A 36 -16.08 0.57 14.54
N ALA A 37 -15.25 0.56 13.51
CA ALA A 37 -15.24 1.60 12.51
C ALA A 37 -14.74 1.11 11.15
N SER A 38 -15.01 1.89 10.12
CA SER A 38 -14.33 1.83 8.84
C SER A 38 -13.44 3.06 8.70
N VAL A 39 -12.26 2.87 8.14
CA VAL A 39 -11.26 3.92 7.96
C VAL A 39 -10.89 4.00 6.50
N ALA A 40 -10.97 5.20 5.93
CA ALA A 40 -10.54 5.47 4.57
C ALA A 40 -9.08 5.92 4.57
N MET A 41 -8.20 5.18 3.88
CA MET A 41 -6.76 5.52 3.85
C MET A 41 -6.53 6.87 3.18
N ARG A 42 -7.30 7.21 2.14
CA ARG A 42 -7.08 8.43 1.34
C ARG A 42 -7.43 9.70 2.09
N SER A 43 -8.61 9.75 2.72
CA SER A 43 -9.08 10.94 3.44
C SER A 43 -8.71 10.92 4.93
N GLY A 44 -8.34 9.76 5.48
CA GLY A 44 -8.23 9.57 6.94
C GLY A 44 -9.60 9.52 7.64
N GLU A 45 -10.70 9.53 6.89
CA GLU A 45 -12.04 9.55 7.46
C GLU A 45 -12.33 8.26 8.22
N VAL A 46 -12.81 8.39 9.46
CA VAL A 46 -13.21 7.29 10.34
C VAL A 46 -14.72 7.33 10.51
N ARG A 47 -15.40 6.27 10.08
CA ARG A 47 -16.86 6.12 10.21
C ARG A 47 -17.19 4.97 11.14
N ALA A 48 -17.88 5.26 12.24
CA ALA A 48 -18.37 4.23 13.16
C ALA A 48 -19.28 3.23 12.43
N LEU A 49 -19.16 1.95 12.78
CA LEU A 49 -20.01 0.89 12.26
C LEU A 49 -21.07 0.52 13.30
N GLY A 50 -22.31 0.32 12.85
CA GLY A 50 -23.39 -0.15 13.73
C GLY A 50 -23.72 0.79 14.91
N GLY A 51 -23.39 2.08 14.82
CA GLY A 51 -23.60 3.04 15.91
C GLY A 51 -22.62 2.90 17.08
N ALA A 52 -21.50 2.18 16.91
CA ALA A 52 -20.48 2.07 17.94
C ALA A 52 -19.91 3.45 18.31
N GLU A 53 -19.89 3.78 19.61
CA GLU A 53 -19.16 4.94 20.12
C GLU A 53 -17.66 4.67 20.03
N ILE A 54 -16.87 5.62 19.52
CA ILE A 54 -15.41 5.48 19.46
C ILE A 54 -14.81 6.25 20.65
N ALA A 55 -14.16 5.55 21.56
CA ALA A 55 -13.50 6.17 22.71
C ALA A 55 -12.28 7.00 22.26
N ARG A 56 -11.87 7.98 23.08
CA ARG A 56 -10.71 8.84 22.76
C ARG A 56 -9.43 8.04 22.52
N ASP A 57 -9.18 7.01 23.32
CA ASP A 57 -7.98 6.18 23.18
C ASP A 57 -8.01 5.36 21.90
N GLU A 58 -9.19 4.88 21.50
CA GLU A 58 -9.39 4.14 20.25
C GLU A 58 -9.21 5.05 19.03
N ALA A 59 -9.75 6.26 19.08
CA ALA A 59 -9.53 7.26 18.05
C ALA A 59 -8.03 7.58 17.90
N ALA A 60 -7.31 7.72 19.02
CA ALA A 60 -5.86 7.93 19.00
C ALA A 60 -5.09 6.71 18.44
N GLN A 61 -5.53 5.48 18.74
CA GLN A 61 -4.97 4.27 18.14
C GLN A 61 -5.20 4.20 16.63
N ILE A 62 -6.41 4.53 16.16
CA ILE A 62 -6.75 4.58 14.73
C ILE A 62 -5.90 5.63 14.01
N ALA A 63 -5.71 6.82 14.60
CA ALA A 63 -4.89 7.87 14.03
C ALA A 63 -3.42 7.45 13.88
N ARG A 64 -2.83 6.84 14.91
CA ARG A 64 -1.45 6.29 14.85
C ARG A 64 -1.31 5.20 13.79
N TRP A 65 -2.31 4.32 13.67
CA TRP A 65 -2.31 3.29 12.64
C TRP A 65 -2.38 3.89 11.24
N LEU A 66 -3.21 4.92 11.03
CA LEU A 66 -3.29 5.65 9.75
C LEU A 66 -1.95 6.28 9.36
N GLU A 67 -1.29 6.96 10.30
CA GLU A 67 0.01 7.59 10.09
C GLU A 67 1.09 6.55 9.76
N ALA A 68 1.18 5.49 10.55
CA ALA A 68 2.13 4.40 10.29
C ALA A 68 1.88 3.76 8.92
N ARG A 69 0.61 3.52 8.57
CA ARG A 69 0.27 2.92 7.27
C ARG A 69 0.54 3.87 6.11
N ARG A 70 0.33 5.17 6.28
CA ARG A 70 0.71 6.18 5.28
C ARG A 70 2.22 6.16 5.05
N ALA A 71 3.02 6.18 6.13
CA ALA A 71 4.46 6.11 6.04
C ALA A 71 4.96 4.80 5.39
N GLU A 72 4.29 3.68 5.61
CA GLU A 72 4.56 2.43 4.87
C GLU A 72 4.28 2.57 3.38
N ILE A 73 3.11 3.07 2.99
CA ILE A 73 2.75 3.26 1.58
C ILE A 73 3.73 4.23 0.90
N ASP A 74 4.08 5.32 1.56
CA ASP A 74 5.00 6.32 1.00
C ASP A 74 6.42 5.73 0.83
N ARG A 75 6.86 4.88 1.78
CA ARG A 75 8.11 4.12 1.63
C ARG A 75 8.05 3.13 0.47
N GLU A 76 6.96 2.37 0.36
CA GLU A 76 6.73 1.44 -0.76
C GLU A 76 6.75 2.18 -2.10
N ASP A 77 6.06 3.33 -2.19
CA ASP A 77 5.98 4.17 -3.38
C ASP A 77 7.34 4.77 -3.76
N ALA A 78 8.10 5.28 -2.78
CA ALA A 78 9.45 5.78 -2.98
C ALA A 78 10.41 4.70 -3.49
N ALA A 79 10.19 3.44 -3.10
CA ALA A 79 11.01 2.30 -3.52
C ALA A 79 10.62 1.74 -4.90
N ARG A 80 9.46 2.08 -5.47
CA ARG A 80 8.99 1.52 -6.75
C ARG A 80 9.95 1.72 -7.91
N LEU A 81 10.44 2.95 -8.12
CA LEU A 81 11.34 3.25 -9.24
C LEU A 81 12.70 2.55 -9.08
N PRO A 82 13.40 2.64 -7.93
CA PRO A 82 14.62 1.86 -7.69
C PRO A 82 14.45 0.37 -7.92
N ALA A 83 13.38 -0.23 -7.39
CA ALA A 83 13.11 -1.67 -7.54
C ALA A 83 12.85 -2.06 -9.01
N LEU A 84 12.13 -1.23 -9.77
CA LEU A 84 11.88 -1.48 -11.18
C LEU A 84 13.16 -1.35 -12.03
N ILE A 85 13.99 -0.34 -11.77
CA ILE A 85 15.28 -0.16 -12.46
C ILE A 85 16.15 -1.41 -12.29
N ASP A 86 16.25 -1.87 -11.04
CA ASP A 86 17.01 -3.07 -10.69
C ASP A 86 16.43 -4.34 -11.34
N HIS A 87 15.10 -4.48 -11.36
CA HIS A 87 14.44 -5.59 -12.07
C HIS A 87 14.72 -5.56 -13.58
N VAL A 88 14.60 -4.40 -14.25
CA VAL A 88 14.88 -4.25 -15.68
C VAL A 88 16.35 -4.60 -15.99
N ASN A 89 17.29 -4.13 -15.18
CA ASN A 89 18.71 -4.42 -15.37
C ASN A 89 19.02 -5.91 -15.23
N ARG A 90 18.47 -6.58 -14.21
CA ARG A 90 18.62 -8.04 -14.05
C ARG A 90 17.98 -8.82 -15.18
N THR A 91 16.80 -8.41 -15.63
CA THR A 91 16.12 -9.04 -16.77
C THR A 91 16.93 -8.89 -18.04
N ALA A 92 17.48 -7.71 -18.32
CA ALA A 92 18.36 -7.49 -19.46
C ALA A 92 19.61 -8.39 -19.42
N HIS A 93 20.26 -8.50 -18.26
CA HIS A 93 21.40 -9.41 -18.10
C HIS A 93 21.00 -10.88 -18.28
N TRP A 94 19.86 -11.30 -17.73
CA TRP A 94 19.35 -12.65 -17.92
C TRP A 94 19.04 -12.96 -19.39
N VAL A 95 18.42 -12.02 -20.13
CA VAL A 95 18.19 -12.16 -21.58
C VAL A 95 19.49 -12.43 -22.33
N GLN A 96 20.56 -11.71 -21.98
CA GLN A 96 21.86 -11.86 -22.65
C GLN A 96 22.62 -13.14 -22.30
N SER A 97 22.33 -13.75 -21.14
CA SER A 97 23.15 -14.82 -20.58
C SER A 97 22.47 -16.18 -20.51
N ARG A 98 21.14 -16.23 -20.36
CA ARG A 98 20.41 -17.45 -19.97
C ARG A 98 19.02 -17.61 -20.58
N ALA A 99 18.45 -16.59 -21.23
CA ALA A 99 17.12 -16.73 -21.84
C ALA A 99 17.14 -17.75 -23.00
N THR A 100 16.01 -18.40 -23.20
CA THR A 100 15.79 -19.37 -24.29
C THR A 100 14.85 -18.76 -25.31
N ASP A 101 14.81 -19.31 -26.53
CA ASP A 101 13.92 -18.80 -27.59
C ASP A 101 12.45 -18.82 -27.15
N GLU A 102 12.01 -19.89 -26.46
CA GLU A 102 10.64 -19.99 -25.92
C GLU A 102 10.32 -18.87 -24.92
N HIS A 103 11.27 -18.52 -24.05
CA HIS A 103 11.09 -17.39 -23.14
C HIS A 103 10.94 -16.06 -23.91
N LEU A 104 11.72 -15.87 -24.97
CA LEU A 104 11.72 -14.64 -25.76
C LEU A 104 10.46 -14.51 -26.61
N GLU A 105 9.99 -15.59 -27.24
CA GLU A 105 8.73 -15.60 -27.99
C GLU A 105 7.53 -15.28 -27.09
N ALA A 106 7.49 -15.85 -25.88
CA ALA A 106 6.38 -15.62 -24.97
C ALA A 106 6.35 -14.20 -24.36
N GLY A 107 7.51 -13.57 -24.19
CA GLY A 107 7.65 -12.38 -23.34
C GLY A 107 8.05 -11.08 -24.03
N THR A 108 8.69 -11.12 -25.20
CA THR A 108 9.36 -9.93 -25.78
C THR A 108 8.37 -8.84 -26.17
N GLU A 109 7.37 -9.16 -26.99
CA GLU A 109 6.42 -8.14 -27.49
C GLU A 109 5.59 -7.51 -26.35
N PRO A 110 4.98 -8.28 -25.41
CA PRO A 110 4.30 -7.69 -24.26
C PRO A 110 5.21 -6.81 -23.39
N LEU A 111 6.47 -7.20 -23.20
CA LEU A 111 7.43 -6.41 -22.43
C LEU A 111 7.78 -5.09 -23.13
N LEU A 112 8.03 -5.11 -24.44
CA LEU A 112 8.32 -3.90 -25.22
C LEU A 112 7.15 -2.91 -25.17
N LEU A 113 5.91 -3.40 -25.29
CA LEU A 113 4.70 -2.57 -25.14
C LEU A 113 4.59 -1.96 -23.74
N ALA A 114 4.83 -2.73 -22.68
CA ALA A 114 4.80 -2.23 -21.30
C ALA A 114 5.87 -1.16 -21.04
N LEU A 115 7.10 -1.37 -21.56
CA LEU A 115 8.19 -0.39 -21.47
C LEU A 115 7.88 0.88 -22.26
N HIS A 116 7.21 0.76 -23.41
CA HIS A 116 6.77 1.90 -24.20
C HIS A 116 5.72 2.74 -23.46
N ASP A 117 4.70 2.11 -22.88
CA ASP A 117 3.67 2.82 -22.09
C ASP A 117 4.29 3.52 -20.88
N LEU A 118 5.15 2.82 -20.13
CA LEU A 118 5.89 3.37 -19.00
C LEU A 118 6.73 4.60 -19.42
N ARG A 119 7.48 4.50 -20.53
CA ARG A 119 8.25 5.62 -21.07
C ARG A 119 7.34 6.81 -21.37
N SER A 120 6.21 6.58 -22.03
CA SER A 120 5.25 7.64 -22.37
C SER A 120 4.69 8.32 -21.13
N ALA A 121 4.34 7.56 -20.08
CA ALA A 121 3.89 8.10 -18.80
C ALA A 121 4.97 8.94 -18.09
N LEU A 122 6.22 8.44 -18.05
CA LEU A 122 7.35 9.15 -17.43
C LEU A 122 7.69 10.46 -18.14
N VAL A 123 7.64 10.47 -19.48
CA VAL A 123 7.87 11.69 -20.28
C VAL A 123 6.79 12.73 -19.99
N ARG A 124 5.51 12.34 -19.98
CA ARG A 124 4.40 13.25 -19.61
C ARG A 124 4.58 13.82 -18.21
N ALA A 125 4.91 12.97 -17.23
CA ALA A 125 5.15 13.42 -15.85
C ALA A 125 6.33 14.39 -15.74
N LYS A 126 7.41 14.16 -16.49
CA LYS A 126 8.56 15.06 -16.56
C LYS A 126 8.18 16.42 -17.17
N GLY A 127 7.41 16.43 -18.25
CA GLY A 127 6.92 17.66 -18.87
C GLY A 127 6.05 18.49 -17.92
N ALA A 128 5.08 17.86 -17.26
CA ALA A 128 4.19 18.53 -16.30
C ALA A 128 4.94 19.15 -15.10
N ARG A 129 6.05 18.54 -14.65
CA ARG A 129 6.90 19.12 -13.61
C ARG A 129 7.67 20.36 -14.08
N ARG A 130 8.10 20.40 -15.34
CA ARG A 130 8.80 21.56 -15.91
C ARG A 130 7.86 22.75 -16.07
N GLY A 131 6.66 22.52 -16.61
CA GLY A 131 5.65 23.57 -16.77
C GLY A 131 5.24 24.24 -15.45
N ARG A 132 5.11 23.47 -14.35
CA ARG A 132 4.86 24.05 -13.02
C ARG A 132 6.03 24.91 -12.50
N ALA A 133 7.26 24.44 -12.68
CA ALA A 133 8.44 25.20 -12.27
C ALA A 133 8.65 26.48 -13.09
N GLU A 134 8.14 26.54 -14.32
CA GLU A 134 8.15 27.72 -15.19
C GLU A 134 7.00 28.71 -14.89
N ASP A 135 5.90 28.25 -14.30
CA ASP A 135 4.74 29.08 -13.89
C ASP A 135 4.91 29.67 -12.47
N ASP A 136 5.67 28.98 -11.61
CA ASP A 136 5.96 29.39 -10.22
C ASP A 136 7.18 30.35 -10.07
N GLY A 137 7.85 30.72 -11.16
CA GLY A 137 9.10 31.51 -11.16
C GLY A 137 9.02 32.80 -11.97
#